data_AF-A0A6C0D210-F1
#
_entry.id   AF-A0A6C0D210-F1
#
_cell.length_a   1.000
_cell.length_b   1.000
_cell.length_c   1.000
_cell.angle_alpha   90.00
_cell.angle_beta   90.00
_cell.angle_gamma   90.00
#
_symmetry.space_group_name_H-M   'P 1'
#
loop_
_entity.id
_entity.type
_entity.pdbx_description
1 polymer ?
#
loop_
_entity_poly.entity_id
_entity_poly.type
_entity_poly.pdbx_seq_one_letter_code
_entity_poly.pdbx_strand_id
1 'polypeptide(L)'
;MATFVPTLSVPFITSSQTSSANLGGPFQGYSPQQTLLNFKDSQNVIARRVLVKSWNTPYARGTVNGYGRITTPFRAVNNSGDFLSRTNYICGGPNPTNASRPGRKVSIGAIISACDKTGVPASSCNVKFVADSSDYIKFKKYQALNRNFNELKHGGDQSHSSYAPLLAVRRK
;
A
#
# COMPACT_ATOMS: atom_id res chain seq x y z
N MET A 1 -6.37 31.96 63.01
CA MET A 1 -5.26 32.15 62.06
C MET A 1 -5.41 31.11 60.95
N ALA A 2 -5.95 31.51 59.79
CA ALA A 2 -6.09 30.62 58.64
C ALA A 2 -4.84 30.77 57.76
N THR A 3 -4.10 29.67 57.56
CA THR A 3 -2.87 29.65 56.76
C THR A 3 -3.22 29.57 55.28
N PHE A 4 -2.85 30.62 54.54
CA PHE A 4 -2.99 30.71 53.08
C PHE A 4 -1.87 29.92 52.41
N VAL A 5 -2.19 28.86 51.68
CA VAL A 5 -1.21 28.09 50.89
C VAL A 5 -1.14 28.72 49.49
N PRO A 6 0.02 29.20 49.01
CA PRO A 6 0.14 29.76 47.68
C PRO A 6 0.12 28.63 46.64
N THR A 7 -0.91 28.60 45.79
CA THR A 7 -0.96 27.72 44.63
C THR A 7 -0.05 28.26 43.54
N LEU A 8 1.09 27.59 43.32
CA LEU A 8 1.94 27.87 42.16
C LEU A 8 1.22 27.39 40.89
N SER A 9 0.72 28.32 40.08
CA SER A 9 0.22 28.01 38.74
C SER A 9 1.40 27.76 37.81
N VAL A 10 1.71 26.49 37.53
CA VAL A 10 2.64 26.11 36.46
C VAL A 10 1.98 26.49 35.13
N PRO A 11 2.61 27.29 34.25
CA PRO A 11 2.05 27.55 32.94
C PRO A 11 2.01 26.24 32.15
N PHE A 12 0.80 25.72 31.94
CA PHE A 12 0.56 24.61 31.03
C PHE A 12 0.90 25.12 29.63
N ILE A 13 2.09 24.78 29.12
CA ILE A 13 2.41 24.92 27.70
C ILE A 13 1.47 23.95 26.99
N THR A 14 0.31 24.44 26.57
CA THR A 14 -0.53 23.77 25.59
C THR A 14 0.35 23.57 24.37
N SER A 15 0.88 22.36 24.17
CA SER A 15 1.43 21.99 22.88
C SER A 15 0.28 22.17 21.90
N SER A 16 0.38 23.17 21.04
CA SER A 16 -0.43 23.33 19.84
C SER A 16 -0.21 22.08 18.99
N GLN A 17 -0.93 21.00 19.30
CA GLN A 17 -1.05 19.86 18.43
C GLN A 17 -1.90 20.34 17.28
N THR A 18 -1.18 20.85 16.28
CA THR A 18 -1.70 21.22 14.98
C THR A 18 -2.57 20.08 14.48
N SER A 19 -3.85 20.39 14.27
CA SER A 19 -4.77 19.71 13.38
C SER A 19 -4.12 19.60 12.00
N SER A 20 -3.23 18.63 11.87
CA SER A 20 -2.43 18.44 10.68
C SER A 20 -2.77 17.09 10.12
N ALA A 21 -2.97 17.03 8.81
CA ALA A 21 -2.97 15.78 8.03
C ALA A 21 -1.58 15.11 8.03
N ASN A 22 -0.75 15.39 9.05
CA ASN A 22 0.54 14.78 9.31
C ASN A 22 0.27 13.32 9.68
N LEU A 23 0.67 12.43 8.78
CA LEU A 23 0.88 11.03 9.12
C LEU A 23 1.89 11.02 10.29
N GLY A 24 1.73 10.12 11.29
CA GLY A 24 2.49 10.02 12.56
C GLY A 24 3.60 11.04 12.92
N GLY A 25 3.42 11.78 14.03
CA GLY A 25 4.43 12.68 14.61
C GLY A 25 4.07 14.17 14.49
N PRO A 26 4.87 15.09 15.10
CA PRO A 26 4.51 16.51 15.17
C PRO A 26 4.65 17.29 13.85
N PHE A 27 5.48 16.84 12.90
CA PHE A 27 5.72 17.53 11.61
C PHE A 27 5.82 16.56 10.44
N GLN A 28 5.29 16.92 9.27
CA GLN A 28 5.44 16.20 7.99
C GLN A 28 6.92 15.97 7.68
N GLY A 29 7.36 14.73 7.50
CA GLY A 29 8.75 14.41 7.15
C GLY A 29 9.65 13.99 8.30
N TYR A 30 9.13 13.94 9.52
CA TYR A 30 9.88 13.58 10.72
C TYR A 30 9.90 12.05 10.95
N SER A 31 11.10 11.45 10.96
CA SER A 31 11.33 10.14 11.60
C SER A 31 12.12 10.33 12.89
N PRO A 32 11.79 9.59 13.97
CA PRO A 32 12.71 9.48 15.09
C PRO A 32 14.05 8.93 14.60
N GLN A 33 15.14 9.51 15.10
CA GLN A 33 16.49 8.99 14.87
C GLN A 33 16.56 7.54 15.35
N GLN A 34 17.31 6.70 14.62
CA GLN A 34 17.60 5.34 15.07
C GLN A 34 18.37 5.44 16.40
N THR A 35 17.71 5.06 17.49
CA THR A 35 18.31 4.91 18.81
C THR A 35 18.69 3.45 19.04
N LEU A 36 19.43 3.17 20.13
CA LEU A 36 19.78 1.80 20.55
C LEU A 36 18.57 0.85 20.70
N LEU A 37 17.35 1.37 20.75
CA LEU A 37 16.11 0.58 20.84
C LEU A 37 15.24 0.69 19.58
N ASN A 38 15.59 1.53 18.61
CA ASN A 38 14.84 1.75 17.37
C ASN A 38 15.68 1.37 16.15
N PHE A 39 15.95 0.07 16.00
CA PHE A 39 16.72 -0.43 14.86
C PHE A 39 15.90 -0.36 13.56
N LYS A 40 16.50 0.24 12.52
CA LYS A 40 15.97 0.12 11.14
C LYS A 40 16.60 -1.13 10.51
N ASP A 41 15.81 -2.19 10.41
CA ASP A 41 16.25 -3.47 9.88
C ASP A 41 15.85 -3.66 8.40
N SER A 42 16.24 -4.80 7.83
CA SER A 42 15.88 -5.18 6.46
C SER A 42 14.36 -5.36 6.27
N GLN A 43 13.60 -5.64 7.34
CA GLN A 43 12.14 -5.78 7.27
C GLN A 43 11.46 -4.48 6.87
N ASN A 44 11.95 -3.34 7.36
CA ASN A 44 11.45 -2.02 6.96
C ASN A 44 11.68 -1.75 5.47
N VAL A 45 12.81 -2.18 4.92
CA VAL A 45 13.13 -2.05 3.49
C VAL A 45 12.22 -2.96 2.65
N ILE A 46 11.98 -4.19 3.09
CA ILE A 46 11.08 -5.13 2.42
C ILE A 46 9.64 -4.59 2.44
N ALA A 47 9.15 -4.14 3.60
CA ALA A 47 7.82 -3.55 3.74
C ALA A 47 7.63 -2.38 2.77
N ARG A 48 8.62 -1.47 2.69
CA ARG A 48 8.58 -0.36 1.74
C ARG A 48 8.54 -0.84 0.29
N ARG A 49 9.37 -1.82 -0.08
CA ARG A 49 9.38 -2.37 -1.43
C ARG A 49 8.00 -2.91 -1.81
N VAL A 50 7.34 -3.64 -0.90
CA VAL A 50 5.97 -4.14 -1.12
C VAL A 50 4.99 -2.98 -1.29
N LEU A 51 5.02 -1.98 -0.41
CA LEU A 51 4.13 -0.81 -0.49
C LEU A 51 4.29 -0.03 -1.81
N VAL A 52 5.54 0.23 -2.23
CA VAL A 52 5.84 1.06 -3.41
C VAL A 52 5.68 0.30 -4.71
N LYS A 53 6.09 -0.97 -4.78
CA LYS A 53 6.07 -1.74 -6.03
C LYS A 53 4.80 -2.56 -6.21
N SER A 54 4.28 -3.13 -5.13
CA SER A 54 3.12 -4.03 -5.20
C SER A 54 1.80 -3.30 -4.93
N TRP A 55 1.76 -2.40 -3.93
CA TRP A 55 0.49 -1.82 -3.45
C TRP A 55 0.27 -0.36 -3.87
N ASN A 56 1.10 0.17 -4.77
CA ASN A 56 0.93 1.49 -5.35
C ASN A 56 0.04 1.45 -6.61
N THR A 57 -1.12 0.82 -6.50
CA THR A 57 -2.10 0.71 -7.59
C THR A 57 -3.34 1.55 -7.28
N PRO A 58 -4.11 1.99 -8.28
CA PRO A 58 -5.38 2.70 -8.07
C PRO A 58 -6.36 1.93 -7.16
N TYR A 59 -6.31 0.59 -7.21
CA TYR A 59 -7.12 -0.29 -6.36
C TYR A 59 -6.85 -0.12 -4.86
N ALA A 60 -5.64 0.30 -4.47
CA ALA A 60 -5.29 0.58 -3.07
C ALA A 60 -5.99 1.85 -2.56
N ARG A 61 -6.04 2.90 -3.41
CA ARG A 61 -6.63 4.21 -3.09
C ARG A 61 -8.14 4.16 -2.85
N GLY A 62 -8.80 3.14 -3.40
CA GLY A 62 -10.21 2.86 -3.14
C GLY A 62 -11.17 3.44 -4.17
N THR A 63 -10.68 4.16 -5.18
CA THR A 63 -11.46 4.61 -6.33
C THR A 63 -10.73 4.31 -7.63
N VAL A 64 -11.47 3.80 -8.61
CA VAL A 64 -10.99 3.57 -9.99
C VAL A 64 -12.06 4.07 -10.95
N ASN A 65 -11.71 4.98 -11.85
CA ASN A 65 -12.63 5.60 -12.81
C ASN A 65 -13.92 6.16 -12.18
N GLY A 66 -13.81 6.79 -10.99
CA GLY A 66 -14.96 7.36 -10.28
C GLY A 66 -15.80 6.35 -9.49
N TYR A 67 -15.54 5.05 -9.62
CA TYR A 67 -16.23 4.01 -8.85
C TYR A 67 -15.48 3.70 -7.56
N GLY A 68 -16.23 3.61 -6.45
CA GLY A 68 -15.72 3.18 -5.16
C GLY A 68 -15.47 1.67 -5.11
N ARG A 69 -14.45 1.27 -4.37
CA ARG A 69 -14.12 -0.13 -4.13
C ARG A 69 -15.21 -0.80 -3.29
N ILE A 70 -15.84 -1.85 -3.80
CA ILE A 70 -16.80 -2.68 -3.06
C ILE A 70 -16.08 -3.83 -2.33
N THR A 71 -15.08 -4.42 -2.98
CA THR A 71 -14.30 -5.51 -2.37
C THR A 71 -13.42 -5.03 -1.21
N THR A 72 -12.99 -5.96 -0.35
CA THR A 72 -12.07 -5.62 0.73
C THR A 72 -10.75 -5.07 0.18
N PRO A 73 -10.08 -4.13 0.89
CA PRO A 73 -8.82 -3.55 0.43
C PRO A 73 -7.74 -4.60 0.12
N PHE A 74 -7.67 -5.64 0.96
CA PHE A 74 -6.73 -6.74 0.78
C PHE A 74 -6.96 -7.48 -0.54
N ARG A 75 -8.21 -7.83 -0.86
CA ARG A 75 -8.56 -8.54 -2.09
C ARG A 75 -8.33 -7.68 -3.33
N ALA A 76 -8.62 -6.38 -3.26
CA ALA A 76 -8.43 -5.47 -4.40
C ALA A 76 -6.96 -5.31 -4.76
N VAL A 77 -6.11 -5.15 -3.76
CA VAL A 77 -4.67 -4.89 -3.95
C VAL A 77 -3.93 -6.15 -4.44
N ASN A 78 -4.34 -7.33 -3.95
CA ASN A 78 -3.75 -8.61 -4.35
C ASN A 78 -4.48 -9.27 -5.54
N ASN A 79 -5.33 -8.54 -6.26
CA ASN A 79 -6.12 -9.08 -7.38
C ASN A 79 -6.75 -10.45 -7.04
N SER A 80 -7.39 -10.55 -5.87
CA SER A 80 -8.04 -11.75 -5.33
C SER A 80 -9.56 -11.56 -5.23
N GLY A 81 -10.10 -10.65 -6.05
CA GLY A 81 -11.52 -10.36 -6.18
C GLY A 81 -11.74 -9.21 -7.17
N ASP A 82 -12.91 -9.17 -7.78
CA ASP A 82 -13.29 -8.04 -8.65
C ASP A 82 -13.49 -6.76 -7.83
N PHE A 83 -13.01 -5.63 -8.34
CA PHE A 83 -13.05 -4.35 -7.63
C PHE A 83 -14.48 -3.88 -7.33
N LEU A 84 -15.39 -4.13 -8.27
CA LEU A 84 -16.82 -3.83 -8.19
C LEU A 84 -17.67 -5.03 -7.78
N SER A 85 -17.05 -6.17 -7.42
CA SER A 85 -17.76 -7.40 -7.05
C SER A 85 -18.85 -7.84 -8.06
N ARG A 86 -18.61 -7.66 -9.36
CA ARG A 86 -19.57 -7.99 -10.42
C ARG A 86 -19.68 -9.51 -10.60
N THR A 87 -20.90 -10.01 -10.75
CA THR A 87 -21.19 -11.44 -10.94
C THR A 87 -20.84 -11.88 -12.36
N ASN A 88 -20.06 -12.97 -12.49
CA ASN A 88 -19.67 -13.58 -13.77
C ASN A 88 -19.10 -12.58 -14.80
N TYR A 89 -18.48 -11.51 -14.31
CA TYR A 89 -17.97 -10.45 -15.16
C TYR A 89 -16.63 -10.85 -15.79
N ILE A 90 -16.58 -10.81 -17.11
CA ILE A 90 -15.39 -11.13 -17.89
C ILE A 90 -15.25 -10.05 -18.95
N CYS A 91 -14.12 -9.35 -18.93
CA CYS A 91 -13.81 -8.30 -19.89
C CYS A 91 -12.30 -8.35 -20.16
N GLY A 92 -11.95 -9.04 -21.24
CA GLY A 92 -10.55 -9.37 -21.53
C GLY A 92 -9.89 -10.25 -20.46
N GLY A 93 -8.56 -10.29 -20.49
CA GLY A 93 -7.74 -11.05 -19.56
C GLY A 93 -6.97 -12.21 -20.22
N PRO A 94 -6.05 -12.85 -19.47
CA PRO A 94 -5.30 -13.99 -19.97
C PRO A 94 -6.24 -15.14 -20.34
N ASN A 95 -6.09 -15.69 -21.54
CA ASN A 95 -6.85 -16.86 -21.97
C ASN A 95 -6.06 -18.16 -21.70
N PRO A 96 -6.38 -18.93 -20.64
CA PRO A 96 -5.69 -20.18 -20.36
C PRO A 96 -5.97 -21.28 -21.38
N THR A 97 -7.03 -21.16 -22.20
CA THR A 97 -7.36 -22.15 -23.23
C THR A 97 -6.61 -21.93 -24.53
N ASN A 98 -5.93 -20.79 -24.73
CA ASN A 98 -5.04 -20.59 -25.86
C ASN A 98 -3.72 -21.36 -25.65
N ALA A 99 -3.81 -22.69 -25.74
CA ALA A 99 -2.65 -23.55 -25.73
C ALA A 99 -1.81 -23.29 -26.98
N SER A 100 -0.50 -23.17 -26.83
CA SER A 100 0.49 -23.17 -27.92
C SER A 100 0.57 -24.55 -28.62
N ARG A 101 -0.58 -25.12 -28.97
CA ARG A 101 -0.70 -26.37 -29.71
C ARG A 101 -0.85 -26.02 -31.20
N PRO A 102 0.15 -26.34 -32.04
CA PRO A 102 0.07 -26.13 -33.48
C PRO A 102 -1.24 -26.73 -34.04
N GLY A 103 -1.95 -25.96 -34.86
CA GLY A 103 -3.18 -26.42 -35.52
C GLY A 103 -4.48 -26.37 -34.71
N ARG A 104 -4.46 -26.16 -33.38
CA ARG A 104 -5.69 -26.06 -32.54
C ARG A 104 -6.06 -24.65 -32.09
N LYS A 105 -5.28 -23.64 -32.48
CA LYS A 105 -5.51 -22.24 -32.08
C LYS A 105 -6.89 -21.70 -32.50
N VAL A 106 -7.41 -22.15 -33.64
CA VAL A 106 -8.69 -21.68 -34.20
C VAL A 106 -9.89 -22.40 -33.56
N SER A 107 -9.72 -23.67 -33.14
CA SER A 107 -10.81 -24.50 -32.62
C SER A 107 -11.08 -24.33 -31.13
N ILE A 108 -10.11 -23.86 -30.35
CA ILE A 108 -10.24 -23.76 -28.88
C ILE A 108 -11.03 -22.49 -28.44
N GLY A 109 -11.33 -21.59 -29.37
CA GLY A 109 -12.13 -20.40 -29.09
C GLY A 109 -11.40 -19.31 -28.29
N ALA A 110 -12.03 -18.14 -28.20
CA ALA A 110 -11.54 -16.99 -27.44
C ALA A 110 -12.39 -16.75 -26.19
N ILE A 111 -11.83 -16.03 -25.21
CA ILE A 111 -12.59 -15.59 -24.03
C ILE A 111 -13.77 -14.70 -24.47
N ILE A 112 -14.95 -14.96 -23.90
CA ILE A 112 -16.12 -14.10 -24.03
C ILE A 112 -15.80 -12.79 -23.30
N SER A 113 -15.80 -11.67 -24.03
CA SER A 113 -15.56 -10.33 -23.46
C SER A 113 -16.87 -9.56 -23.36
N ALA A 114 -17.51 -9.59 -22.20
CA ALA A 114 -18.70 -8.84 -21.85
C ALA A 114 -18.32 -7.60 -21.04
N CYS A 115 -17.60 -6.67 -21.67
CA CYS A 115 -17.12 -5.45 -21.03
C CYS A 115 -18.27 -4.48 -20.71
N ASP A 116 -18.25 -3.95 -19.49
CA ASP A 116 -19.12 -2.85 -19.10
C ASP A 116 -18.49 -1.49 -19.46
N LYS A 117 -19.30 -0.43 -19.43
CA LYS A 117 -18.84 0.95 -19.73
C LYS A 117 -18.15 1.61 -18.53
N THR A 118 -17.85 0.87 -17.46
CA THR A 118 -17.24 1.43 -16.25
C THR A 118 -15.75 1.72 -16.42
N GLY A 119 -15.11 1.07 -17.39
CA GLY A 119 -13.67 1.14 -17.61
C GLY A 119 -12.84 0.51 -16.50
N VAL A 120 -13.47 -0.12 -15.49
CA VAL A 120 -12.78 -0.88 -14.45
C VAL A 120 -12.51 -2.28 -15.01
N PRO A 121 -11.24 -2.68 -15.18
CA PRO A 121 -10.92 -3.95 -15.81
C PRO A 121 -11.44 -5.12 -14.96
N ALA A 122 -11.75 -6.23 -15.62
CA ALA A 122 -12.15 -7.45 -14.93
C ALA A 122 -10.97 -8.04 -14.15
N SER A 123 -11.25 -8.61 -13.00
CA SER A 123 -10.29 -9.47 -12.32
C SER A 123 -10.30 -10.86 -12.95
N SER A 124 -9.15 -11.32 -13.43
CA SER A 124 -8.97 -12.66 -14.01
C SER A 124 -8.66 -13.76 -12.97
N CYS A 125 -8.78 -13.44 -11.68
CA CYS A 125 -8.44 -14.36 -10.61
C CYS A 125 -9.62 -15.22 -10.15
N ASN A 126 -9.32 -16.26 -9.38
CA ASN A 126 -10.36 -17.01 -8.68
C ASN A 126 -10.86 -16.21 -7.47
N VAL A 127 -12.06 -15.64 -7.58
CA VAL A 127 -12.70 -14.87 -6.50
C VAL A 127 -12.95 -15.72 -5.24
N LYS A 128 -13.08 -17.04 -5.37
CA LYS A 128 -13.25 -17.98 -4.24
C LYS A 128 -11.94 -18.30 -3.52
N PHE A 129 -10.80 -17.79 -3.99
CA PHE A 129 -9.53 -18.01 -3.34
C PHE A 129 -9.54 -17.43 -1.92
N VAL A 130 -9.01 -18.21 -0.99
CA VAL A 130 -8.83 -17.84 0.42
C VAL A 130 -7.33 -17.74 0.65
N ALA A 131 -6.86 -16.53 0.96
CA ALA A 131 -5.46 -16.32 1.31
C ALA A 131 -5.19 -16.83 2.74
N ASP A 132 -3.93 -17.13 3.04
CA ASP A 132 -3.51 -17.46 4.40
C ASP A 132 -3.67 -16.23 5.32
N SER A 133 -3.99 -16.52 6.58
CA SER A 133 -4.04 -15.57 7.69
C SER A 133 -2.75 -14.75 7.83
N SER A 134 -1.58 -15.34 7.59
CA SER A 134 -0.28 -14.67 7.69
C SER A 134 -0.14 -13.50 6.71
N ASP A 135 -0.64 -13.66 5.48
CA ASP A 135 -0.64 -12.61 4.46
C ASP A 135 -1.57 -11.45 4.83
N TYR A 136 -2.72 -11.76 5.43
CA TYR A 136 -3.65 -10.73 5.90
C TYR A 136 -3.07 -9.94 7.07
N ILE A 137 -2.42 -10.61 8.03
CA ILE A 137 -1.73 -9.95 9.14
C ILE A 137 -0.61 -9.04 8.61
N LYS A 138 0.19 -9.52 7.67
CA LYS A 138 1.22 -8.74 6.98
C LYS A 138 0.63 -7.52 6.28
N PHE A 139 -0.51 -7.69 5.61
CA PHE A 139 -1.26 -6.59 5.00
C PHE A 139 -1.64 -5.50 5.99
N LYS A 140 -2.27 -5.88 7.10
CA LYS A 140 -2.66 -4.93 8.14
C LYS A 140 -1.46 -4.24 8.78
N LYS A 141 -0.38 -4.98 9.05
CA LYS A 141 0.88 -4.42 9.59
C LYS A 141 1.45 -3.36 8.65
N TYR A 142 1.59 -3.66 7.37
CA TYR A 142 2.15 -2.73 6.40
C TYR A 142 1.22 -1.54 6.13
N GLN A 143 -0.10 -1.75 6.16
CA GLN A 143 -1.07 -0.65 6.08
C GLN A 143 -0.92 0.31 7.27
N ALA A 144 -0.78 -0.21 8.49
CA ALA A 144 -0.56 0.61 9.68
C ALA A 144 0.77 1.38 9.59
N LEU A 145 1.84 0.70 9.15
CA LEU A 145 3.13 1.36 8.90
C LEU A 145 2.99 2.51 7.90
N ASN A 146 2.29 2.30 6.78
CA ASN A 146 2.08 3.33 5.76
C ASN A 146 1.24 4.52 6.24
N ARG A 147 0.25 4.29 7.11
CA ARG A 147 -0.59 5.37 7.68
C ARG A 147 0.14 6.19 8.74
N ASN A 148 1.07 5.57 9.46
CA ASN A 148 1.92 6.24 10.42
C ASN A 148 3.24 6.70 9.78
N PHE A 149 3.37 6.53 8.46
CA PHE A 149 4.60 6.82 7.76
C PHE A 149 4.72 8.32 7.50
N ASN A 150 5.73 8.94 8.08
CA ASN A 150 5.88 10.39 8.04
C ASN A 150 7.31 10.84 7.73
N GLU A 151 8.14 10.00 7.13
CA GLU A 151 9.55 10.36 6.95
C GLU A 151 9.82 10.87 5.54
N LEU A 152 10.46 12.05 5.41
CA LEU A 152 10.76 12.61 4.09
C LEU A 152 11.95 11.89 3.43
N LYS A 153 12.92 11.39 4.22
CA LYS A 153 14.20 10.85 3.71
C LYS A 153 14.56 9.41 4.07
N HIS A 154 13.75 8.66 4.80
CA HIS A 154 13.83 7.19 4.89
C HIS A 154 15.22 6.59 5.21
N GLY A 155 16.02 7.26 6.04
CA GLY A 155 17.41 6.88 6.34
C GLY A 155 18.38 7.03 5.17
N GLY A 156 18.00 7.73 4.09
CA GLY A 156 18.88 8.13 3.00
C GLY A 156 19.63 9.42 3.33
N ASP A 157 20.88 9.49 2.89
CA ASP A 157 21.69 10.71 2.98
C ASP A 157 21.04 11.87 2.22
N GLN A 158 21.30 13.10 2.68
CA GLN A 158 20.81 14.29 2.00
C GLN A 158 21.49 14.53 0.63
N SER A 159 22.53 13.76 0.31
CA SER A 159 23.54 14.06 -0.71
C SER A 159 23.84 12.93 -1.70
N HIS A 160 22.92 11.96 -1.90
CA HIS A 160 23.05 10.83 -2.84
C HIS A 160 24.27 9.90 -2.65
N SER A 161 24.91 9.91 -1.47
CA SER A 161 26.16 9.17 -1.19
C SER A 161 25.98 7.65 -1.31
N SER A 162 24.81 7.14 -0.94
CA SER A 162 24.41 5.73 -1.06
C SER A 162 23.95 5.34 -2.47
N TYR A 163 23.53 6.31 -3.29
CA TYR A 163 23.08 6.08 -4.66
C TYR A 163 24.25 6.10 -5.67
N ALA A 164 25.28 6.92 -5.43
CA ALA A 164 26.46 7.02 -6.30
C ALA A 164 27.20 5.67 -6.52
N PRO A 165 27.44 4.82 -5.49
CA PRO A 165 28.05 3.50 -5.68
C PRO A 165 27.16 2.54 -6.48
N LEU A 166 25.84 2.59 -6.30
CA LEU A 166 24.89 1.74 -7.05
C LEU A 166 24.84 2.09 -8.53
N LEU A 167 24.96 3.38 -8.89
CA LEU A 167 25.07 3.82 -10.27
C LEU A 167 26.35 3.33 -10.93
N ALA A 168 27.48 3.31 -10.20
CA ALA A 168 28.74 2.80 -10.71
C ALA A 168 28.66 1.30 -11.08
N VAL A 169 27.96 0.50 -10.28
CA VAL A 169 27.75 -0.94 -10.56
C VAL A 169 26.82 -1.17 -11.76
N ARG A 170 25.77 -0.37 -11.92
CA ARG A 170 24.77 -0.49 -13.00
C ARG A 170 25.16 0.14 -14.33
N ARG A 171 26.32 0.81 -14.40
CA ARG A 171 26.87 1.39 -15.64
C ARG A 171 27.66 0.39 -16.50
N LYS A 172 27.76 -0.86 -16.07
CA LYS A 172 28.23 -1.97 -16.92
C LYS A 172 27.06 -2.54 -17.70
#